data_AF-A0A1I1GSE0-F1
#
_entry.id   AF-A0A1I1GSE0-F1
#
_cell.length_a   1.000
_cell.length_b   1.000
_cell.length_c   1.000
_cell.angle_alpha   90.00
_cell.angle_beta   90.00
_cell.angle_gamma   90.00
#
_symmetry.space_group_name_H-M   'P 1'
#
loop_
_entity.id
_entity.type
_entity.pdbx_description
1 polymer ?
#
loop_
_entity_poly.entity_id
_entity_poly.type
_entity_poly.pdbx_seq_one_letter_code
_entity_poly.pdbx_strand_id
1 'polypeptide(L)'
;MKTYHNEHVTVVTECGVHLLQQTWVGIPSSENFRDGSLATIALARRHQIKRWRIDLRQLRVFNPVDLHWFIQHCLNQSNSGWPRKARIAIILNDLNQFGKMGSDLIIRAIMAENSDLACRYFLDNDDTQHWLMLDE
;
A
#
# COMPACT_ATOMS: atom_id res chain seq x y z
N MET A 1 -13.55 -12.07 -3.93
CA MET A 1 -12.35 -11.96 -3.06
C MET A 1 -11.20 -12.69 -3.73
N LYS A 2 -10.04 -12.04 -3.89
CA LYS A 2 -8.79 -12.68 -4.32
C LYS A 2 -7.71 -12.36 -3.30
N THR A 3 -6.81 -13.31 -3.05
CA THR A 3 -5.81 -13.20 -1.99
C THR A 3 -4.44 -13.63 -2.52
N TYR A 4 -3.41 -12.89 -2.13
CA TYR A 4 -2.00 -13.29 -2.23
C TYR A 4 -1.41 -13.27 -0.82
N HIS A 5 -0.52 -14.19 -0.50
CA HIS A 5 0.25 -14.13 0.74
C HIS A 5 1.65 -14.71 0.54
N ASN A 6 2.60 -14.15 1.28
CA ASN A 6 3.89 -14.77 1.57
C ASN A 6 4.14 -14.65 3.08
N GLU A 7 5.38 -14.90 3.52
CA GLU A 7 5.77 -14.86 4.94
C GLU A 7 5.52 -13.50 5.61
N HIS A 8 5.60 -12.39 4.87
CA HIS A 8 5.59 -11.04 5.44
C HIS A 8 4.47 -10.14 4.94
N VAL A 9 3.75 -10.54 3.88
CA VAL A 9 2.61 -9.76 3.39
C VAL A 9 1.42 -10.63 3.08
N THR A 10 0.25 -10.15 3.46
CA THR A 10 -1.03 -10.64 2.96
C THR A 10 -1.71 -9.53 2.18
N VAL A 11 -2.26 -9.85 1.02
CA VAL A 11 -2.98 -8.94 0.13
C VAL A 11 -4.35 -9.52 -0.16
N VAL A 12 -5.41 -8.78 0.13
CA VAL A 12 -6.81 -9.16 -0.16
C VAL A 12 -7.45 -8.10 -1.03
N THR A 13 -8.17 -8.51 -2.06
CA THR A 13 -8.97 -7.59 -2.89
C THR A 13 -10.47 -7.84 -2.77
N GLU A 14 -11.20 -6.75 -2.56
CA GLU A 14 -12.65 -6.67 -2.57
C GLU A 14 -13.10 -5.93 -3.83
N CYS A 15 -13.37 -6.69 -4.89
CA CYS A 15 -13.65 -6.14 -6.22
C CYS A 15 -14.91 -5.26 -6.25
N GLY A 16 -15.93 -5.57 -5.44
CA GLY A 16 -17.20 -4.82 -5.42
C GLY A 16 -17.05 -3.36 -4.98
N VAL A 17 -15.99 -3.05 -4.23
CA VAL A 17 -15.69 -1.72 -3.71
C VAL A 17 -14.33 -1.19 -4.18
N HIS A 18 -13.67 -1.89 -5.12
CA HIS A 18 -12.33 -1.55 -5.62
C HIS A 18 -11.30 -1.31 -4.51
N LEU A 19 -11.37 -2.13 -3.44
CA LEU A 19 -10.51 -2.06 -2.27
C LEU A 19 -9.42 -3.14 -2.33
N LEU A 20 -8.19 -2.74 -2.04
CA LEU A 20 -7.09 -3.64 -1.73
C LEU A 20 -6.68 -3.41 -0.28
N GLN A 21 -6.62 -4.51 0.47
CA GLN A 21 -6.12 -4.56 1.82
C GLN A 21 -4.76 -5.25 1.82
N GLN A 22 -3.79 -4.64 2.47
CA GLN A 22 -2.44 -5.15 2.58
C GLN A 22 -2.02 -5.12 4.05
N THR A 23 -1.50 -6.22 4.55
CA THR A 23 -0.96 -6.30 5.92
C THR A 23 0.48 -6.76 5.84
N TRP A 24 1.40 -5.95 6.37
CA TRP A 24 2.82 -6.28 6.46
C TRP A 24 3.22 -6.63 7.89
N VAL A 25 4.07 -7.66 8.05
CA VAL A 25 4.51 -8.15 9.35
C VAL A 25 6.01 -8.39 9.40
N GLY A 26 6.62 -8.17 10.58
CA GLY A 26 8.02 -8.50 10.84
C GLY A 26 9.01 -7.65 10.03
N ILE A 27 10.08 -8.29 9.54
CA ILE A 27 11.13 -7.67 8.72
C ILE A 27 11.20 -8.47 7.41
N PRO A 28 10.58 -8.00 6.32
CA PRO A 28 10.60 -8.73 5.06
C PRO A 28 12.02 -8.82 4.49
N SER A 29 12.38 -10.00 3.99
CA SER A 29 13.53 -10.15 3.10
C SER A 29 13.28 -9.38 1.80
N SER A 30 14.35 -9.04 1.07
CA SER A 30 14.21 -8.36 -0.23
C SER A 30 13.38 -9.17 -1.23
N GLU A 31 13.50 -10.50 -1.22
CA GLU A 31 12.68 -11.40 -2.04
C GLU A 31 11.19 -11.27 -1.66
N ASN A 32 10.86 -11.48 -0.38
CA ASN A 32 9.48 -11.39 0.10
C ASN A 32 8.86 -10.01 -0.13
N PHE A 33 9.64 -8.94 0.03
CA PHE A 33 9.18 -7.58 -0.24
C PHE A 33 8.88 -7.37 -1.73
N ARG A 34 9.79 -7.77 -2.62
CA ARG A 34 9.67 -7.56 -4.07
C ARG A 34 8.54 -8.39 -4.65
N ASP A 35 8.45 -9.66 -4.29
CA ASP A 35 7.37 -10.54 -4.75
C ASP A 35 6.02 -10.06 -4.27
N GLY A 36 5.94 -9.69 -2.98
CA GLY A 36 4.75 -9.08 -2.39
C GLY A 36 4.31 -7.81 -3.09
N SER A 37 5.28 -6.93 -3.39
CA SER A 37 5.04 -5.67 -4.11
C SER A 37 4.53 -5.90 -5.53
N LEU A 38 5.17 -6.80 -6.29
CA LEU A 38 4.77 -7.13 -7.66
C LEU A 38 3.38 -7.76 -7.71
N ALA A 39 3.10 -8.71 -6.81
CA ALA A 39 1.78 -9.32 -6.71
C ALA A 39 0.70 -8.30 -6.34
N THR A 40 1.00 -7.40 -5.41
CA THR A 40 0.10 -6.30 -5.03
C THR A 40 -0.24 -5.41 -6.23
N ILE A 41 0.76 -4.97 -6.98
CA ILE A 41 0.57 -4.10 -8.14
C ILE A 41 -0.19 -4.83 -9.26
N ALA A 42 0.11 -6.11 -9.50
CA ALA A 42 -0.62 -6.92 -10.48
C ALA A 42 -2.11 -7.06 -10.11
N LEU A 43 -2.42 -7.35 -8.84
CA LEU A 43 -3.80 -7.41 -8.34
C LEU A 43 -4.49 -6.04 -8.44
N ALA A 44 -3.79 -4.97 -8.07
CA ALA A 44 -4.32 -3.62 -8.11
C ALA A 44 -4.74 -3.20 -9.53
N ARG A 45 -3.87 -3.48 -10.52
CA ARG A 45 -4.15 -3.21 -11.93
C ARG A 45 -5.30 -4.08 -12.45
N ARG A 46 -5.26 -5.38 -12.16
CA ARG A 46 -6.28 -6.33 -12.62
C ARG A 46 -7.69 -5.95 -12.14
N HIS A 47 -7.79 -5.43 -10.92
CA HIS A 47 -9.08 -5.12 -10.28
C HIS A 47 -9.41 -3.62 -10.23
N GLN A 48 -8.62 -2.80 -10.92
CA GLN A 48 -8.81 -1.34 -11.00
C GLN A 48 -8.99 -0.71 -9.62
N ILE A 49 -8.11 -1.10 -8.69
CA ILE A 49 -8.19 -0.73 -7.28
C ILE A 49 -8.00 0.78 -7.12
N LYS A 50 -8.95 1.42 -6.45
CA LYS A 50 -8.91 2.86 -6.13
C LYS A 50 -8.69 3.13 -4.65
N ARG A 51 -8.95 2.13 -3.80
CA ARG A 51 -8.90 2.25 -2.35
C ARG A 51 -7.86 1.28 -1.81
N TRP A 52 -6.94 1.79 -1.02
CA TRP A 52 -5.84 1.02 -0.47
C TRP A 52 -5.87 1.14 1.05
N ARG A 53 -5.93 0.00 1.72
CA ARG A 53 -5.81 -0.08 3.18
C ARG A 53 -4.54 -0.85 3.50
N ILE A 54 -3.56 -0.18 4.06
CA ILE A 54 -2.23 -0.75 4.33
C ILE A 54 -2.03 -0.79 5.84
N ASP A 55 -2.04 -1.99 6.43
CA ASP A 55 -1.77 -2.21 7.85
C ASP A 55 -0.29 -2.53 8.05
N LEU A 56 0.40 -1.62 8.74
CA LEU A 56 1.81 -1.71 9.07
C LEU A 56 2.05 -1.85 10.57
N ARG A 57 1.01 -2.07 11.39
CA ARG A 57 1.16 -2.12 12.86
C ARG A 57 2.13 -3.20 13.34
N GLN A 58 2.25 -4.29 12.57
CA GLN A 58 3.12 -5.43 12.87
C GLN A 58 4.42 -5.42 12.05
N LEU A 59 4.60 -4.44 11.15
CA LEU A 59 5.85 -4.25 10.44
C LEU A 59 6.88 -3.62 11.39
N ARG A 60 8.07 -4.19 11.45
CA ARG A 60 9.18 -3.60 12.21
C ARG A 60 9.92 -2.54 11.41
N VAL A 61 10.31 -2.84 10.18
CA VAL A 61 11.03 -1.92 9.29
C VAL A 61 11.00 -2.43 7.85
N PHE A 62 10.94 -1.49 6.89
CA PHE A 62 11.26 -1.80 5.49
C PHE A 62 12.74 -1.57 5.22
N ASN A 63 13.36 -2.45 4.45
CA ASN A 63 14.72 -2.23 3.97
C ASN A 63 14.77 -1.01 3.01
N PRO A 64 15.58 0.03 3.27
CA PRO A 64 15.68 1.20 2.40
C PRO A 64 16.06 0.89 0.95
N VAL A 65 16.90 -0.14 0.73
CA VAL A 65 17.29 -0.58 -0.63
C VAL A 65 16.08 -1.06 -1.41
N ASP A 66 15.16 -1.75 -0.73
CA ASP A 66 13.96 -2.29 -1.37
C ASP A 66 12.89 -1.23 -1.59
N LEU A 67 12.76 -0.25 -0.69
CA LEU A 67 11.94 0.94 -0.92
C LEU A 67 12.40 1.71 -2.16
N HIS A 68 13.71 1.88 -2.32
CA HIS A 68 14.29 2.55 -3.49
C HIS A 68 14.02 1.75 -4.77
N TRP A 69 14.23 0.43 -4.72
CA TRP A 69 13.89 -0.46 -5.82
C TRP A 69 12.41 -0.34 -6.21
N PHE A 70 11.50 -0.32 -5.23
CA PHE A 70 10.06 -0.20 -5.48
C PHE A 70 9.72 1.10 -6.22
N ILE A 71 10.28 2.23 -5.76
CA ILE A 71 10.06 3.52 -6.41
C ILE A 71 10.58 3.50 -7.85
N GLN A 72 11.81 3.01 -8.07
CA GLN A 72 12.44 3.02 -9.38
C GLN A 72 11.83 2.02 -10.38
N HIS A 73 11.37 0.86 -9.91
CA HIS A 73 11.01 -0.26 -10.78
C HIS A 73 9.53 -0.59 -10.75
N CYS A 74 8.85 -0.48 -9.60
CA CYS A 74 7.42 -0.79 -9.53
C CYS A 74 6.55 0.43 -9.88
N LEU A 75 6.88 1.60 -9.35
CA LEU A 75 6.12 2.83 -9.63
C LEU A 75 6.35 3.31 -11.06
N ASN A 76 7.60 3.48 -11.49
CA ASN A 76 7.91 3.99 -12.84
C ASN A 76 7.45 3.05 -13.97
N GLN A 77 7.41 1.73 -13.75
CA GLN A 77 6.89 0.78 -14.76
C GLN A 77 5.35 0.69 -14.75
N SER A 78 4.67 1.45 -13.88
CA SER A 78 3.22 1.62 -13.92
C SER A 78 2.80 2.69 -14.94
N ASN A 79 3.13 2.46 -16.22
CA ASN A 79 2.64 3.27 -17.35
C ASN A 79 1.10 3.35 -17.44
N SER A 80 0.38 2.54 -16.67
CA SER A 80 -1.04 2.74 -16.38
C SER A 80 -1.15 3.61 -15.13
N GLY A 81 -1.20 4.93 -15.34
CA GLY A 81 -1.33 5.91 -14.25
C GLY A 81 -2.33 5.46 -13.19
N TRP A 82 -1.96 5.66 -11.93
CA TRP A 82 -2.81 5.42 -10.78
C TRP A 82 -4.23 5.94 -11.03
N PRO A 83 -5.28 5.22 -10.62
CA PRO A 83 -6.64 5.70 -10.84
C PRO A 83 -6.82 7.10 -10.27
N ARG A 84 -7.54 7.97 -11.00
CA ARG A 84 -7.92 9.29 -10.49
C ARG A 84 -8.69 9.13 -9.18
N LYS A 85 -8.47 10.06 -8.25
CA LYS A 85 -9.06 10.06 -6.90
C LYS A 85 -8.77 8.79 -6.08
N ALA A 86 -7.60 8.17 -6.29
CA ALA A 86 -7.21 7.04 -5.46
C ALA A 86 -6.98 7.47 -4.00
N ARG A 87 -7.38 6.62 -3.05
CA ARG A 87 -7.20 6.85 -1.62
C ARG A 87 -6.35 5.77 -0.99
N ILE A 88 -5.37 6.19 -0.19
CA ILE A 88 -4.50 5.30 0.57
C ILE A 88 -4.65 5.60 2.06
N ALA A 89 -5.06 4.60 2.82
CA ALA A 89 -5.09 4.64 4.27
C ALA A 89 -3.98 3.75 4.82
N ILE A 90 -3.13 4.31 5.66
CA ILE A 90 -2.01 3.60 6.27
C ILE A 90 -2.24 3.51 7.78
N ILE A 91 -2.34 2.30 8.29
CA ILE A 91 -2.56 2.02 9.70
C ILE A 91 -1.22 1.74 10.34
N LEU A 92 -0.90 2.51 11.38
CA LEU A 92 0.31 2.40 12.17
C LEU A 92 -0.06 2.22 13.63
N ASN A 93 0.90 1.77 14.44
CA ASN A 93 0.85 2.05 15.87
C ASN A 93 1.69 3.31 16.13
N ASP A 94 1.45 3.95 17.27
CA ASP A 94 2.19 5.11 17.76
C ASP A 94 3.72 4.90 17.78
N LEU A 95 4.17 3.65 17.97
CA LEU A 95 5.57 3.28 18.02
C LEU A 95 6.23 3.03 16.64
N ASN A 96 5.48 2.87 15.55
CA ASN A 96 6.02 2.46 14.25
C ASN A 96 6.48 3.64 13.38
N GLN A 97 7.45 4.41 13.88
CA GLN A 97 8.05 5.52 13.13
C GLN A 97 8.75 5.06 11.85
N PHE A 98 9.34 3.86 11.84
CA PHE A 98 10.01 3.31 10.65
C PHE A 98 9.03 2.96 9.53
N GLY A 99 7.90 2.35 9.87
CA GLY A 99 6.80 2.10 8.92
C GLY A 99 6.27 3.41 8.32
N LYS A 100 6.14 4.46 9.14
CA LYS A 100 5.77 5.79 8.66
C LYS A 100 6.80 6.37 7.70
N MET A 101 8.09 6.34 8.04
CA MET A 101 9.15 6.87 7.18
C MET A 101 9.20 6.16 5.82
N GLY A 102 9.11 4.82 5.82
CA GLY A 102 9.09 4.04 4.59
C GLY A 102 7.85 4.33 3.73
N SER A 103 6.70 4.47 4.38
CA SER A 103 5.45 4.86 3.71
C SER A 103 5.54 6.26 3.11
N ASP A 104 6.05 7.24 3.87
CA ASP A 104 6.20 8.62 3.40
C ASP A 104 7.08 8.70 2.15
N LEU A 105 8.14 7.90 2.04
CA LEU A 105 8.99 7.85 0.85
C LEU A 105 8.21 7.38 -0.38
N ILE A 106 7.45 6.29 -0.26
CA ILE A 106 6.64 5.76 -1.36
C ILE A 106 5.50 6.70 -1.72
N ILE A 107 4.78 7.24 -0.74
CA ILE A 107 3.64 8.13 -0.96
C ILE A 107 4.07 9.42 -1.66
N ARG A 108 5.20 10.01 -1.26
CA ARG A 108 5.74 11.19 -1.96
C ARG A 108 6.05 10.90 -3.43
N ALA A 109 6.63 9.74 -3.73
CA ALA A 109 6.90 9.35 -5.10
C ALA A 109 5.60 9.19 -5.91
N ILE A 110 4.57 8.55 -5.34
CA ILE A 110 3.27 8.37 -6.00
C ILE A 110 2.57 9.73 -6.22
N MET A 111 2.54 10.61 -5.20
CA MET A 111 1.86 11.90 -5.29
C MET A 111 2.54 12.87 -6.27
N ALA A 112 3.84 12.73 -6.50
CA ALA A 112 4.55 13.50 -7.52
C ALA A 112 4.00 13.23 -8.94
N GLU A 113 3.45 12.04 -9.18
CA GLU A 113 2.87 11.61 -10.46
C GLU A 113 1.33 11.64 -10.48
N ASN A 114 0.69 11.75 -9.31
CA ASN A 114 -0.77 11.77 -9.18
C ASN A 114 -1.22 12.76 -8.09
N SER A 115 -1.50 14.00 -8.50
CA SER A 115 -1.97 15.08 -7.62
C SER A 115 -3.34 14.82 -7.01
N ASP A 116 -4.15 13.95 -7.62
CA ASP A 116 -5.51 13.65 -7.17
C ASP A 116 -5.54 12.52 -6.13
N LEU A 117 -4.38 11.98 -5.73
CA LEU A 117 -4.29 10.94 -4.71
C LEU A 117 -4.38 11.53 -3.31
N ALA A 118 -5.25 10.97 -2.48
CA ALA A 118 -5.31 11.28 -1.06
C ALA A 118 -4.66 10.17 -0.23
N CYS A 119 -3.83 10.56 0.74
CA CYS A 119 -3.23 9.63 1.70
C CYS A 119 -3.50 10.11 3.13
N ARG A 120 -3.86 9.18 4.03
CA ARG A 120 -4.02 9.46 5.46
C ARG A 120 -3.48 8.33 6.32
N TYR A 121 -2.97 8.71 7.49
CA TYR A 121 -2.50 7.79 8.53
C TYR A 121 -3.56 7.62 9.61
N PHE A 122 -3.70 6.40 10.11
CA PHE A 122 -4.67 6.01 11.13
C PHE A 122 -3.99 5.19 12.23
N LEU A 123 -4.56 5.25 13.44
CA LEU A 123 -4.17 4.40 14.56
C LEU A 123 -5.15 3.23 14.77
N ASP A 124 -6.37 3.35 14.25
CA ASP A 124 -7.44 2.35 14.37
C ASP A 124 -7.99 1.90 13.00
N ASN A 125 -8.77 0.82 13.05
CA ASN A 125 -9.34 0.18 11.86
C ASN A 125 -10.68 0.79 11.43
N ASP A 126 -11.46 1.36 12.34
CA ASP A 126 -12.85 1.73 12.09
C ASP A 126 -12.93 3.06 11.33
N ASP A 127 -12.11 4.04 11.72
CA ASP A 127 -12.03 5.33 11.01
C ASP A 127 -11.45 5.14 9.60
N THR A 128 -10.56 4.16 9.46
CA THR A 128 -9.93 3.81 8.19
C THR A 128 -10.97 3.39 7.15
N GLN A 129 -11.86 2.46 7.51
CA GLN A 129 -12.85 1.93 6.59
C GLN A 129 -13.85 3.00 6.17
N HIS A 130 -14.34 3.80 7.13
CA HIS A 130 -15.28 4.88 6.84
C HIS A 130 -14.67 5.88 5.85
N TRP A 131 -13.43 6.33 6.08
CA TRP A 131 -12.76 7.28 5.19
C TRP A 131 -12.52 6.75 3.77
N LEU A 132 -12.18 5.47 3.63
CA LEU A 132 -11.99 4.85 2.31
C LEU A 132 -13.31 4.75 1.52
N MET A 133 -14.44 4.61 2.21
CA MET A 133 -15.75 4.41 1.59
C MET A 133 -16.54 5.70 1.33
N LEU A 134 -16.09 6.86 1.81
CA LEU A 134 -16.70 8.13 1.44
C LEU A 134 -16.66 8.29 -0.09
N ASP A 135 -17.82 8.34 -0.75
CA ASP A 135 -17.91 8.67 -2.16
C ASP A 135 -17.65 10.17 -2.38
N GLU A 136 -16.99 10.50 -3.49
CA GLU A 136 -16.47 11.84 -3.81
C GLU A 136 -16.78 12.27 -5.25
#